data_AF-A0A7V1WAZ3-F1
#
_entry.id   AF-A0A7V1WAZ3-F1
#
_cell.length_a   1.000
_cell.length_b   1.000
_cell.length_c   1.000
_cell.angle_alpha   90.00
_cell.angle_beta   90.00
_cell.angle_gamma   90.00
#
_symmetry.space_group_name_H-M   'P 1'
#
loop_
_entity.id
_entity.type
_entity.pdbx_description
1 polymer ?
#
loop_
_entity_poly.entity_id
_entity_poly.type
_entity_poly.pdbx_seq_one_letter_code
_entity_poly.pdbx_strand_id
1 'polypeptide(L)'
;MVLIPGGTFSMGTSDGFPHEGPPHRVTVRSFWLDTHEVTVAEFRRFVEETGYLTLAERMGSGMVFDLRRRAWNQFAEGATWRHPEGPPARPRDDEPVTQ
;
A
#
# COMPACT_ATOMS: atom_id res chain seq x y z
N MET A 1 0.26 -5.05 -15.69
CA MET A 1 1.68 -5.45 -15.76
C MET A 1 2.41 -4.99 -17.01
N VAL A 2 3.69 -4.64 -16.87
CA VAL A 2 4.68 -4.38 -17.93
C VAL A 2 5.95 -5.21 -17.67
N LEU A 3 6.62 -5.68 -18.73
CA LEU A 3 7.88 -6.42 -18.61
C LEU A 3 9.02 -5.43 -18.38
N ILE A 4 9.70 -5.59 -17.26
CA ILE A 4 10.93 -4.86 -16.95
C ILE A 4 12.12 -5.74 -17.36
N PRO A 5 12.95 -5.31 -18.32
CA PRO A 5 14.16 -6.03 -18.66
C PRO A 5 15.11 -6.12 -17.48
N GLY A 6 15.70 -7.30 -17.27
CA GLY A 6 16.73 -7.49 -16.27
C GLY A 6 17.98 -6.67 -16.58
N GLY A 7 18.77 -6.40 -15.55
CA GLY A 7 19.97 -5.59 -15.66
C GLY A 7 20.59 -5.29 -14.32
N THR A 8 21.70 -4.55 -14.35
CA THR A 8 22.40 -4.10 -13.15
C THR A 8 22.28 -2.59 -13.02
N PHE A 9 21.80 -2.12 -11.86
CA PHE A 9 21.63 -0.70 -11.55
C PHE A 9 22.27 -0.36 -10.19
N SER A 10 22.35 0.93 -9.87
CA SER A 10 22.78 1.40 -8.54
C SER A 10 21.56 1.57 -7.65
N MET A 11 21.52 0.86 -6.53
CA MET A 11 20.43 0.93 -5.55
C MET A 11 20.92 1.61 -4.27
N GLY A 12 20.07 2.46 -3.70
CA GLY A 12 20.38 3.26 -2.51
C GLY A 12 21.04 4.60 -2.83
N THR A 13 21.21 5.43 -1.81
CA THR A 13 21.78 6.79 -1.93
C THR A 13 22.79 7.11 -0.82
N SER A 14 23.63 8.12 -1.03
CA SER A 14 24.59 8.64 -0.04
C SER A 14 24.07 9.86 0.73
N ASP A 15 22.98 10.48 0.28
CA ASP A 15 22.40 11.72 0.82
C ASP A 15 21.02 11.52 1.48
N GLY A 16 20.66 10.25 1.75
CA GLY A 16 19.38 9.85 2.31
C GLY A 16 19.42 9.52 3.80
N PHE A 17 18.36 8.88 4.29
CA PHE A 17 18.34 8.35 5.66
C PHE A 17 19.41 7.27 5.85
N PRO A 18 19.86 6.99 7.10
CA PRO A 18 20.93 6.02 7.34
C PRO A 18 20.70 4.61 6.77
N HIS A 19 19.45 4.21 6.56
CA HIS A 19 19.07 2.90 6.03
C HIS A 19 18.85 2.88 4.51
N GLU A 20 18.99 4.02 3.83
CA GLU A 20 18.84 4.13 2.38
C GLU A 20 20.17 3.95 1.63
N GLY A 21 21.29 3.92 2.35
CA GLY A 21 22.63 3.79 1.79
C GLY A 21 23.42 2.60 2.33
N PRO A 22 24.66 2.43 1.87
CA PRO A 22 25.28 3.17 0.77
C PRO A 22 24.77 2.70 -0.61
N PRO A 23 24.96 3.50 -1.68
CA PRO A 23 24.73 3.04 -3.03
C PRO A 23 25.55 1.78 -3.35
N HIS A 24 24.90 0.76 -3.90
CA HIS A 24 25.56 -0.49 -4.29
C HIS A 24 24.94 -1.06 -5.57
N ARG A 25 25.70 -1.90 -6.28
CA ARG A 25 25.25 -2.50 -7.54
C ARG A 25 24.35 -3.71 -7.26
N VAL A 26 23.14 -3.68 -7.81
CA VAL A 26 22.17 -4.78 -7.72
C VAL A 26 21.85 -5.27 -9.13
N THR A 27 21.89 -6.59 -9.32
CA THR A 27 21.48 -7.25 -10.57
C THR A 27 20.17 -7.98 -10.34
N VAL A 28 19.16 -7.69 -11.16
CA VAL A 28 17.88 -8.39 -11.16
C VAL A 28 17.65 -9.07 -12.51
N ARG A 29 16.98 -10.22 -12.50
CA ARG A 29 16.47 -10.85 -13.73
C ARG A 29 15.28 -10.05 -14.26
N SER A 30 14.91 -10.26 -15.52
CA SER A 30 13.67 -9.68 -16.05
C SER A 30 12.46 -10.16 -15.24
N PHE A 31 11.50 -9.27 -15.02
CA PHE A 31 10.29 -9.54 -14.24
C PHE A 31 9.12 -8.69 -14.74
N TRP A 32 7.89 -9.08 -14.41
CA TRP A 32 6.70 -8.28 -14.66
C TRP A 32 6.38 -7.42 -13.43
N LEU A 33 6.02 -6.18 -13.66
CA LEU A 33 5.59 -5.25 -12.60
C LEU A 33 4.26 -4.62 -12.99
N ASP A 34 3.34 -4.47 -12.04
CA ASP A 34 2.11 -3.72 -12.30
C ASP A 34 2.38 -2.24 -12.59
N THR A 35 1.54 -1.67 -13.45
CA THR A 35 1.68 -0.30 -13.95
C THR A 35 1.00 0.72 -13.06
N HIS A 36 0.18 0.26 -12.11
CA HIS A 36 -0.46 1.04 -11.05
C HIS A 36 -0.51 0.19 -9.78
N GLU A 37 -0.76 0.83 -8.64
CA GLU A 37 -1.02 0.14 -7.37
C GLU A 37 -2.34 -0.63 -7.44
N VAL A 38 -2.48 -1.68 -6.63
CA VAL A 38 -3.74 -2.45 -6.58
C VAL A 38 -4.88 -1.53 -6.19
N THR A 39 -5.93 -1.48 -7.00
CA THR A 39 -7.07 -0.61 -6.78
C THR A 39 -8.06 -1.22 -5.79
N VAL A 40 -8.92 -0.39 -5.21
CA VAL A 40 -10.04 -0.82 -4.37
C VAL A 40 -10.95 -1.81 -5.13
N ALA A 41 -11.23 -1.57 -6.42
CA ALA A 41 -12.05 -2.48 -7.23
C ALA A 41 -11.41 -3.86 -7.41
N GLU A 42 -10.11 -3.92 -7.68
CA GLU A 42 -9.38 -5.17 -7.84
C GLU A 42 -9.28 -5.95 -6.53
N PHE A 43 -9.01 -5.26 -5.42
CA PHE A 43 -8.96 -5.89 -4.11
C PHE A 43 -10.34 -6.37 -3.67
N ARG A 44 -11.41 -5.63 -3.98
CA ARG A 44 -12.79 -6.07 -3.74
C ARG A 44 -13.10 -7.38 -4.43
N ARG A 45 -12.75 -7.50 -5.72
CA ARG A 45 -12.92 -8.76 -6.47
C ARG A 45 -12.21 -9.92 -5.77
N PHE A 46 -10.96 -9.72 -5.33
CA PHE A 46 -10.22 -10.72 -4.56
C PHE A 46 -10.94 -11.11 -3.26
N VAL A 47 -11.43 -10.15 -2.48
CA VAL A 47 -12.15 -10.41 -1.23
C VAL A 47 -13.47 -11.15 -1.49
N GLU A 48 -14.22 -10.78 -2.52
CA GLU A 48 -15.50 -11.42 -2.88
C GLU A 48 -15.31 -12.86 -3.35
N GLU A 49 -14.24 -13.14 -4.10
CA GLU A 49 -13.92 -14.49 -4.58
C GLU A 49 -13.38 -15.41 -3.48
N THR A 50 -12.62 -14.88 -2.54
CA THR A 50 -11.89 -15.69 -1.55
C THR A 50 -12.48 -15.66 -0.14
N GLY A 51 -13.35 -14.69 0.16
CA GLY A 51 -13.80 -14.41 1.51
C GLY A 51 -12.70 -13.87 2.43
N TYR A 52 -11.63 -13.29 1.88
CA TYR A 52 -10.50 -12.82 2.67
C TYR A 52 -10.92 -11.70 3.66
N LEU A 53 -10.49 -11.85 4.91
CA LEU A 53 -10.68 -10.86 5.96
C LEU A 53 -9.31 -10.25 6.33
N THR A 54 -9.17 -8.95 6.10
CA THR A 54 -7.95 -8.19 6.39
C THR A 54 -7.61 -8.17 7.88
N LEU A 55 -6.38 -7.79 8.22
CA LEU A 55 -6.00 -7.62 9.61
C LEU A 55 -6.77 -6.47 10.27
N ALA A 56 -6.98 -5.36 9.56
CA ALA A 56 -7.76 -4.21 10.04
C ALA A 56 -9.21 -4.61 10.36
N GLU A 57 -9.86 -5.39 9.49
CA GLU A 57 -11.21 -5.91 9.75
C GLU A 57 -11.26 -6.85 10.97
N ARG A 58 -10.23 -7.69 11.18
CA ARG A 58 -10.15 -8.56 12.38
C ARG A 58 -9.93 -7.78 13.67
N MET A 59 -9.13 -6.73 13.62
CA MET A 59 -8.87 -5.84 14.76
C MET A 59 -10.00 -4.84 15.00
N GLY A 60 -10.87 -4.62 14.01
CA GLY A 60 -11.93 -3.62 14.06
C GLY A 60 -11.42 -2.17 14.02
N SER A 61 -10.15 -1.95 13.69
CA SER A 61 -9.54 -0.61 13.64
C SER A 61 -8.34 -0.55 12.71
N GLY A 62 -8.02 0.69 12.30
CA GLY A 62 -6.90 1.03 11.44
C GLY A 62 -6.29 2.38 11.81
N MET A 63 -5.17 2.74 11.18
CA MET A 63 -4.46 3.98 11.47
C MET A 63 -4.85 5.12 10.51
N VAL A 64 -5.57 6.12 10.98
CA VAL A 64 -6.00 7.23 10.12
C VAL A 64 -5.14 8.46 10.39
N PHE A 65 -4.66 9.12 9.34
CA PHE A 65 -3.95 10.40 9.47
C PHE A 65 -4.96 11.55 9.56
N ASP A 66 -4.94 12.28 10.67
CA ASP A 66 -5.75 13.49 10.83
C ASP A 66 -4.99 14.69 10.27
N LEU A 67 -5.43 15.18 9.11
CA LEU A 67 -4.83 16.35 8.44
C LEU A 67 -4.93 17.64 9.27
N ARG A 68 -5.98 17.83 10.08
CA ARG A 68 -6.16 19.04 10.90
C ARG A 68 -5.18 19.06 12.05
N ARG A 69 -4.95 17.90 12.67
CA ARG A 69 -4.03 17.74 13.80
C ARG A 69 -2.60 17.46 13.35
N ARG A 70 -2.41 17.11 12.07
CA ARG A 70 -1.14 16.61 11.48
C ARG A 70 -0.55 15.47 12.31
N ALA A 71 -1.42 14.56 12.76
CA ALA A 71 -1.07 13.48 13.68
C ALA A 71 -1.80 12.18 13.30
N TRP A 72 -1.21 11.05 13.70
CA TRP A 72 -1.80 9.73 13.51
C TRP A 72 -2.79 9.39 14.62
N ASN A 73 -4.00 8.97 14.22
CA ASN A 73 -4.91 8.22 15.09
C ASN A 73 -4.64 6.72 14.89
N GLN A 74 -3.98 6.08 15.85
CA GLN A 74 -3.54 4.69 15.72
C GLN A 74 -4.67 3.65 15.84
N PHE A 75 -5.87 4.07 16.29
CA PHE A 75 -6.99 3.17 16.57
C PHE A 75 -8.31 3.80 16.13
N ALA A 76 -8.41 4.21 14.86
CA ALA A 76 -9.68 4.65 14.31
C ALA A 76 -10.61 3.44 14.17
N GLU A 77 -11.68 3.43 14.96
CA GLU A 77 -12.67 2.35 14.97
C GLU A 77 -13.35 2.21 13.60
N GLY A 78 -13.44 0.98 13.11
CA GLY A 78 -14.03 0.67 11.81
C GLY A 78 -13.20 1.10 10.60
N ALA A 79 -12.01 1.69 10.79
CA ALA A 79 -11.12 2.01 9.70
C ALA A 79 -10.54 0.72 9.08
N THR A 80 -10.84 0.52 7.79
CA THR A 80 -10.51 -0.67 6.99
C THR A 80 -10.42 -0.25 5.52
N TRP A 81 -10.04 -1.15 4.61
CA TRP A 81 -10.02 -0.85 3.18
C TRP A 81 -11.38 -0.47 2.58
N ARG A 82 -12.49 -0.84 3.23
CA ARG A 82 -13.84 -0.43 2.83
C ARG A 82 -14.18 0.98 3.33
N HIS A 83 -13.50 1.44 4.38
CA HIS A 83 -13.69 2.70 5.08
C HIS A 83 -12.33 3.26 5.55
N PRO A 84 -11.44 3.75 4.65
CA PRO A 84 -10.07 4.12 5.01
C PRO A 84 -9.96 5.23 6.06
N GLU A 85 -10.93 6.14 6.14
CA GLU A 85 -11.02 7.18 7.18
C GLU A 85 -11.95 6.79 8.35
N GLY A 86 -12.46 5.56 8.35
CA GLY A 86 -13.55 5.11 9.21
C GLY A 86 -14.94 5.40 8.63
N PRO A 87 -16.00 4.75 9.14
CA PRO A 87 -17.35 4.94 8.64
C PRO A 87 -17.86 6.38 8.83
N PRO A 88 -18.73 6.89 7.92
CA PRO A 88 -19.33 6.20 6.79
C PRO A 88 -18.57 6.35 5.45
N ALA A 89 -17.41 7.02 5.45
CA ALA A 89 -16.66 7.33 4.23
C ALA A 89 -16.25 6.05 3.48
N ARG A 90 -16.31 6.07 2.14
CA ARG A 90 -15.90 4.94 1.28
C ARG A 90 -14.90 5.45 0.24
N PRO A 91 -13.87 4.67 -0.10
CA PRO A 91 -12.90 5.07 -1.10
C PRO A 91 -13.46 4.91 -2.50
N ARG A 92 -12.82 5.58 -3.47
CA ARG A 92 -13.16 5.39 -4.88
C ARG A 92 -12.56 4.09 -5.40
N ASP A 93 -13.22 3.52 -6.40
CA ASP A 93 -12.85 2.22 -6.95
C ASP A 93 -11.49 2.24 -7.69
N ASP A 94 -11.11 3.40 -8.22
CA ASP A 94 -9.86 3.63 -8.96
C ASP A 94 -8.69 4.08 -8.07
N GLU A 95 -8.92 4.27 -6.77
CA GLU A 95 -7.87 4.61 -5.81
C GLU A 95 -7.10 3.36 -5.36
N PRO A 96 -5.82 3.51 -4.95
CA PRO A 96 -5.06 2.44 -4.33
C PRO A 96 -5.76 1.94 -3.06
N VAL A 97 -5.82 0.62 -2.90
CA VAL A 97 -6.35 0.02 -1.67
C VAL A 97 -5.41 0.23 -0.49
N THR A 98 -5.97 0.54 0.68
CA THR A 98 -5.24 0.71 1.95
C THR A 98 -5.94 -0.04 3.08
N GLN A 99 -5.22 -0.40 4.15
CA GLN A 99 -5.71 -0.98 5.44
C GLN A 99 -6.48 -2.32 5.39
#